data_AF-A0A7J7JFF6-F1
#
_entry.id   AF-A0A7J7JFF6-F1
#
_cell.length_a   1.000
_cell.length_b   1.000
_cell.length_c   1.000
_cell.angle_alpha   90.00
_cell.angle_beta   90.00
_cell.angle_gamma   90.00
#
_symmetry.space_group_name_H-M   'P 1'
#
loop_
_entity.id
_entity.type
_entity.pdbx_description
1 polymer ?
#
loop_
_entity_poly.entity_id
_entity_poly.type
_entity_poly.pdbx_seq_one_letter_code
_entity_poly.pdbx_strand_id
1 'polypeptide(L)'
;MGTRSRYRKKDQVPASTAYTLPAIVGAKNNVNKSEPVWNMSFVKPAHTSYSYDATKGPGPAAYNTQNTDSYRRKQPHYSFGSRTTRPRDKTQKPGPGSYNPERNNTAPKFSMGVRHSQYVLPLLTAADLHLY
;
A
#
# COMPACT_ATOMS: atom_id res chain seq x y z
N MET A 1 80.17 36.80 -2.55
CA MET A 1 79.37 35.89 -1.70
C MET A 1 79.36 36.42 -0.28
N GLY A 2 78.22 36.43 0.39
CA GLY A 2 78.12 36.79 1.82
C GLY A 2 76.74 36.47 2.37
N THR A 3 76.52 35.22 2.76
CA THR A 3 75.25 34.76 3.37
C THR A 3 75.17 35.25 4.82
N ARG A 4 74.15 36.06 5.14
CA ARG A 4 73.85 36.45 6.53
C ARG A 4 73.35 35.23 7.30
N SER A 5 73.87 34.99 8.50
CA SER A 5 73.51 33.82 9.30
C SER A 5 72.02 33.85 9.67
N ARG A 6 71.28 32.81 9.27
CA ARG A 6 69.92 32.57 9.76
C ARG A 6 70.01 31.89 11.12
N TYR A 7 70.35 32.66 12.15
CA TYR A 7 70.29 32.19 13.53
C TYR A 7 69.61 33.23 14.42
N ARG A 8 68.34 33.55 14.10
CA ARG A 8 67.47 34.21 15.07
C ARG A 8 66.89 33.12 15.96
N LYS A 9 67.46 32.93 17.16
CA LYS A 9 66.74 32.22 18.22
C LYS A 9 65.40 32.94 18.38
N LYS A 10 64.28 32.23 18.24
CA LYS A 10 62.98 32.78 18.64
C LYS A 10 63.08 33.02 20.14
N ASP A 11 62.90 34.26 20.58
CA ASP A 11 62.83 34.56 22.00
C ASP A 11 61.79 33.63 22.64
N GLN A 12 62.22 32.94 23.71
CA GLN A 12 61.41 31.92 24.37
C GLN A 12 60.18 32.54 25.06
N VAL A 13 60.17 33.86 25.23
CA VAL A 13 59.10 34.63 25.85
C VAL A 13 58.45 35.51 24.79
N PRO A 14 57.21 35.22 24.38
CA PRO A 14 56.48 36.07 23.44
C PRO A 14 56.16 37.43 24.09
N ALA A 15 55.94 38.47 23.27
CA ALA A 15 55.50 39.79 23.77
C ALA A 15 54.20 39.68 24.58
N SER A 16 53.96 40.61 25.51
CA SER A 16 52.79 40.58 26.41
C SER A 16 51.44 40.50 25.67
N THR A 17 51.36 41.03 24.45
CA THR A 17 50.18 40.99 23.58
C THR A 17 50.07 39.73 22.72
N ALA A 18 51.04 38.81 22.79
CA ALA A 18 51.10 37.60 21.98
C ALA A 18 50.67 36.32 22.75
N TYR A 19 50.22 36.46 24.00
CA TYR A 19 49.60 35.36 24.73
C TYR A 19 48.14 35.18 24.30
N THR A 20 47.85 34.12 23.57
CA THR A 20 46.48 33.66 23.28
C THR A 20 46.18 32.40 24.08
N LEU A 21 45.03 32.34 24.76
CA LEU A 21 44.62 31.13 25.49
C LEU A 21 44.41 29.97 24.49
N PRO A 22 44.94 28.77 24.76
CA PRO A 22 44.66 27.61 23.92
C PRO A 22 43.16 27.28 23.96
N ALA A 23 42.60 26.90 22.81
CA ALA A 23 41.20 26.48 22.73
C ALA A 23 40.99 25.25 23.62
N ILE A 24 40.14 25.40 24.66
CA ILE A 24 39.82 24.32 25.60
C ILE A 24 38.76 23.37 25.02
N VAL A 25 38.04 23.80 23.98
CA VAL A 25 36.99 23.03 23.31
C VAL A 25 37.33 22.89 21.83
N GLY A 26 37.50 21.65 21.36
CA GLY A 26 37.74 21.34 19.95
C GLY A 26 38.86 20.31 19.72
N ALA A 27 38.98 19.87 18.46
CA ALA A 27 39.76 18.69 18.09
C ALA A 27 41.30 18.86 18.11
N LYS A 28 41.85 20.02 18.49
CA LYS A 28 43.30 20.26 18.55
C LYS A 28 43.67 21.27 19.63
N ASN A 29 44.45 20.85 20.61
CA ASN A 29 45.25 21.76 21.45
C ASN A 29 46.72 21.30 21.45
N ASN A 30 47.64 22.22 21.74
CA ASN A 30 49.09 21.98 21.62
C ASN A 30 49.68 21.31 22.88
N VAL A 31 48.83 21.04 23.88
CA VAL A 31 49.22 20.63 25.23
C VAL A 31 48.91 19.14 25.44
N ASN A 32 47.76 18.68 24.97
CA ASN A 32 47.32 17.28 25.07
C ASN A 32 46.86 16.79 23.70
N LYS A 33 47.05 15.49 23.42
CA LYS A 33 46.38 14.86 22.29
C LYS A 33 44.86 14.92 22.55
N SER A 34 44.12 15.56 21.66
CA SER A 34 42.66 15.62 21.71
C SER A 34 42.04 14.51 20.87
N GLU A 35 40.95 13.92 21.38
CA GLU A 35 40.16 12.90 20.68
C GLU A 35 39.34 13.50 19.54
N PRO A 36 38.96 12.69 18.52
CA PRO A 36 38.11 13.17 17.43
C PRO A 36 36.74 13.65 17.95
N VAL A 37 36.34 14.85 17.53
CA VAL A 37 35.02 15.41 17.83
C VAL A 37 34.07 15.05 16.70
N TRP A 38 33.04 14.26 17.03
CA TRP A 38 31.98 13.89 16.09
C TRP A 38 30.82 14.88 16.17
N ASN A 39 30.38 15.41 15.04
CA ASN A 39 29.17 16.21 14.95
C ASN A 39 28.13 15.49 14.08
N MET A 40 26.85 15.72 14.37
CA MET A 40 25.74 15.15 13.58
C MET A 40 25.43 15.99 12.32
N SER A 41 26.45 16.46 11.61
CA SER A 41 26.25 17.19 10.35
C SER A 41 26.12 16.19 9.20
N PHE A 42 25.14 16.39 8.32
CA PHE A 42 24.95 15.58 7.09
C PHE A 42 25.98 15.87 5.97
N VAL A 43 26.99 16.68 6.25
CA VAL A 43 28.03 17.01 5.27
C VAL A 43 29.12 15.95 5.37
N LYS A 44 29.32 15.19 4.29
CA LYS A 44 30.33 14.13 4.22
C LYS A 44 31.74 14.71 4.51
N PRO A 45 32.52 14.10 5.42
CA PRO A 45 33.93 14.46 5.56
C PRO A 45 34.66 14.09 4.26
N ALA A 46 35.45 15.03 3.72
CA ALA A 46 36.06 14.93 2.40
C ALA A 46 37.08 13.78 2.25
N HIS A 47 37.49 13.12 3.33
CA HIS A 47 38.35 11.96 3.26
C HIS A 47 38.04 11.00 4.41
N THR A 48 38.04 9.71 4.08
CA THR A 48 38.06 8.52 4.94
C THR A 48 36.72 7.80 5.17
N SER A 49 36.67 6.62 4.54
CA SER A 49 36.04 5.37 4.97
C SER A 49 34.54 5.13 4.73
N TYR A 50 34.30 3.92 4.22
CA TYR A 50 33.06 3.33 3.70
C TYR A 50 32.42 4.07 2.53
N SER A 51 32.68 3.55 1.32
CA SER A 51 31.82 3.80 0.17
C SER A 51 30.43 3.23 0.49
N TYR A 52 29.61 4.00 1.21
CA TYR A 52 28.18 3.81 1.16
C TYR A 52 27.79 4.08 -0.29
N ASP A 53 27.64 3.00 -1.04
CA ASP A 53 27.15 3.04 -2.40
C ASP A 53 25.69 3.47 -2.35
N ALA A 54 25.50 4.79 -2.21
CA ALA A 54 24.21 5.46 -2.18
C ALA A 54 23.41 5.23 -3.49
N THR A 55 23.99 4.53 -4.47
CA THR A 55 23.33 4.16 -5.73
C THR A 55 22.66 2.79 -5.67
N LYS A 56 22.96 1.95 -4.68
CA LYS A 56 22.43 0.57 -4.59
C LYS A 56 21.15 0.42 -3.76
N GLY A 57 20.82 1.42 -2.95
CA GLY A 57 19.58 1.43 -2.17
C GLY A 57 18.56 2.40 -2.78
N PRO A 58 17.25 2.12 -2.69
CA PRO A 58 16.27 3.18 -2.90
C PRO A 58 16.65 4.37 -2.00
N GLY A 59 16.64 5.57 -2.58
CA GLY A 59 16.89 6.79 -1.81
C GLY A 59 15.93 6.91 -0.63
N PRO A 60 16.20 7.77 0.35
CA PRO A 60 15.39 7.90 1.57
C PRO A 60 13.89 8.17 1.30
N ALA A 61 13.56 8.76 0.14
CA ALA A 61 12.18 9.01 -0.31
C ALA A 61 11.63 7.97 -1.31
N ALA A 62 12.41 6.98 -1.73
CA ALA A 62 12.03 5.98 -2.74
C ALA A 62 11.39 4.72 -2.16
N TYR A 63 11.21 4.64 -0.84
CA TYR A 63 10.45 3.58 -0.21
C TYR A 63 8.95 3.80 -0.41
N ASN A 64 8.29 2.89 -1.13
CA ASN A 64 6.83 2.90 -1.22
C ASN A 64 6.20 2.47 0.11
N THR A 65 5.37 3.33 0.70
CA THR A 65 4.56 2.97 1.85
C THR A 65 3.43 2.04 1.42
N GLN A 66 3.37 0.84 2.00
CA GLN A 66 2.29 -0.12 1.76
C GLN A 66 0.96 0.41 2.31
N ASN A 67 -0.16 0.09 1.63
CA ASN A 67 -1.48 0.46 2.12
C ASN A 67 -1.77 -0.23 3.47
N THR A 68 -1.99 0.56 4.52
CA THR A 68 -2.25 0.07 5.88
C THR A 68 -3.52 -0.75 6.00
N ASP A 69 -4.49 -0.56 5.10
CA ASP A 69 -5.73 -1.35 5.05
C ASP A 69 -5.49 -2.84 4.74
N SER A 70 -4.31 -3.20 4.22
CA SER A 70 -3.97 -4.58 3.87
C SER A 70 -3.65 -5.47 5.08
N TYR A 71 -3.11 -4.88 6.16
CA TYR A 71 -2.65 -5.63 7.33
C TYR A 71 -3.25 -5.13 8.66
N ARG A 72 -3.93 -3.98 8.65
CA ARG A 72 -4.66 -3.46 9.81
C ARG A 72 -6.15 -3.48 9.56
N ARG A 73 -6.92 -3.54 10.65
CA ARG A 73 -8.37 -3.33 10.58
C ARG A 73 -8.63 -1.95 10.00
N LYS A 74 -9.33 -1.94 8.86
CA LYS A 74 -9.76 -0.72 8.17
C LYS A 74 -10.73 0.07 9.05
N GLN A 75 -10.52 1.40 9.10
CA GLN A 75 -11.44 2.30 9.80
C GLN A 75 -12.75 2.46 9.02
N PRO A 76 -13.88 2.74 9.70
CA PRO A 76 -15.14 2.98 9.03
C PRO A 76 -15.04 4.20 8.10
N HIS A 77 -15.53 4.06 6.86
CA HIS A 77 -15.52 5.12 5.85
C HIS A 77 -16.94 5.66 5.63
N TYR A 78 -17.19 6.86 6.14
CA TYR A 78 -18.49 7.53 6.06
C TYR A 78 -18.59 8.39 4.80
N SER A 79 -19.77 8.41 4.18
CA SER A 79 -20.08 9.22 3.00
C SER A 79 -21.37 10.00 3.26
N PHE A 80 -21.39 11.30 2.97
CA PHE A 80 -22.58 12.15 3.15
C PHE A 80 -23.65 11.97 2.05
N GLY A 81 -23.31 11.32 0.94
CA GLY A 81 -24.24 11.04 -0.16
C GLY A 81 -25.00 9.72 -0.01
N SER A 82 -26.21 9.63 -0.58
CA SER A 82 -26.96 8.38 -0.60
C SER A 82 -26.24 7.33 -1.47
N ARG A 83 -26.16 6.11 -0.96
CA ARG A 83 -25.69 4.93 -1.72
C ARG A 83 -26.88 4.26 -2.39
N THR A 84 -27.60 4.99 -3.23
CA THR A 84 -28.68 4.38 -4.00
C THR A 84 -28.05 3.64 -5.18
N THR A 85 -27.90 2.33 -5.05
CA THR A 85 -27.75 1.48 -6.23
C THR A 85 -29.03 1.66 -7.04
N ARG A 86 -28.91 2.24 -8.24
CA ARG A 86 -30.07 2.31 -9.14
C ARG A 86 -30.59 0.88 -9.28
N PRO A 87 -31.91 0.63 -9.11
CA PRO A 87 -32.46 -0.69 -9.38
C PRO A 87 -32.15 -1.02 -10.83
N ARG A 88 -31.11 -1.84 -11.03
CA ARG A 88 -30.73 -2.32 -12.34
C ARG A 88 -31.79 -3.32 -12.71
N ASP A 89 -32.41 -3.11 -13.86
CA ASP A 89 -33.34 -4.05 -14.44
C ASP A 89 -32.64 -5.42 -14.54
N LYS A 90 -33.06 -6.37 -13.69
CA LYS A 90 -32.51 -7.73 -13.64
C LYS A 90 -33.12 -8.63 -14.72
N THR A 91 -34.04 -8.10 -15.54
CA THR A 91 -34.59 -8.88 -16.65
C THR A 91 -33.50 -9.17 -17.67
N GLN A 92 -33.28 -10.45 -17.95
CA GLN A 92 -32.44 -10.90 -19.05
C GLN A 92 -33.17 -10.59 -20.35
N LYS A 93 -32.94 -9.39 -20.89
CA LYS A 93 -33.51 -8.99 -22.17
C LYS A 93 -32.74 -9.72 -23.27
N PRO A 94 -33.40 -10.55 -24.09
CA PRO A 94 -32.74 -11.18 -25.22
C PRO A 94 -32.17 -10.11 -26.15
N GLY A 95 -30.95 -10.30 -26.62
CA GLY A 95 -30.35 -9.41 -27.61
C GLY A 95 -31.05 -9.54 -28.97
N PRO A 96 -30.83 -8.60 -29.91
CA PRO A 96 -31.31 -8.74 -31.28
C PRO A 96 -30.81 -10.08 -31.86
N GLY A 97 -31.72 -10.89 -32.41
CA GLY A 97 -31.43 -12.24 -32.93
C GLY A 97 -31.42 -13.38 -31.90
N SER A 98 -31.68 -13.11 -30.62
CA SER A 98 -31.76 -14.17 -29.58
C SER A 98 -33.12 -14.87 -29.52
N TYR A 99 -34.13 -14.40 -30.28
CA TYR A 99 -35.44 -15.04 -30.37
C TYR A 99 -35.40 -16.15 -31.41
N ASN A 100 -35.59 -17.40 -30.98
CA ASN A 100 -35.63 -18.56 -31.85
C ASN A 100 -36.88 -19.42 -31.56
N PRO A 101 -38.01 -19.19 -32.26
CA PRO A 101 -39.24 -19.95 -32.05
C PRO A 101 -39.12 -21.41 -32.51
N GLU A 102 -38.29 -21.69 -33.52
CA GLU A 102 -38.03 -23.04 -34.08
C GLU A 102 -37.30 -23.98 -33.09
N ARG A 103 -36.74 -23.44 -32.00
CA ARG A 103 -36.10 -24.26 -30.96
C ARG A 103 -37.13 -25.03 -30.12
N ASN A 104 -38.38 -24.59 -30.12
CA ASN A 104 -39.48 -25.20 -29.37
C ASN A 104 -40.53 -25.76 -30.34
N ASN A 105 -40.21 -26.86 -31.03
CA ASN A 105 -41.11 -27.54 -31.99
C ASN A 105 -42.32 -28.25 -31.35
N THR A 106 -42.65 -27.93 -30.10
CA THR A 106 -43.78 -28.52 -29.40
C THR A 106 -44.96 -27.56 -29.42
N ALA A 107 -46.04 -27.95 -30.10
CA ALA A 107 -47.30 -27.23 -30.00
C ALA A 107 -47.79 -27.20 -28.54
N PRO A 108 -48.39 -26.09 -28.08
CA PRO A 108 -48.91 -25.99 -26.72
C PRO A 108 -50.03 -27.02 -26.51
N LYS A 109 -49.95 -27.78 -25.42
CA LYS A 109 -50.97 -28.78 -25.04
C LYS A 109 -51.89 -28.17 -23.98
N PHE A 110 -53.11 -27.81 -24.37
CA PHE A 110 -54.14 -27.34 -23.45
C PHE A 110 -55.10 -28.49 -23.11
N SER A 111 -55.53 -28.57 -21.84
CA SER A 111 -56.60 -29.47 -21.42
C SER A 111 -57.63 -28.66 -20.63
N MET A 112 -58.91 -28.76 -21.00
CA MET A 112 -60.02 -28.18 -20.24
C MET A 112 -60.73 -29.32 -19.50
N GLY A 113 -60.92 -29.17 -18.18
CA GLY A 113 -61.60 -30.16 -17.35
C GLY A 113 -60.92 -30.39 -16.00
N VAL A 114 -61.70 -30.74 -14.99
CA VAL A 114 -61.21 -31.09 -13.65
C VAL A 114 -60.46 -32.42 -13.74
N ARG A 115 -59.14 -32.41 -13.47
CA ARG A 115 -58.36 -33.65 -13.36
C ARG A 115 -58.68 -34.31 -12.02
N HIS A 116 -59.47 -35.38 -12.05
CA HIS A 116 -59.78 -36.16 -10.86
C HIS A 116 -58.51 -36.92 -10.46
N SER A 117 -58.29 -37.14 -9.15
CA SER A 117 -57.15 -37.94 -8.72
C SER A 117 -57.32 -39.39 -9.22
N GLN A 118 -56.21 -40.11 -9.43
CA GLN A 118 -56.23 -41.52 -9.84
C GLN A 118 -56.90 -42.45 -8.79
N TYR A 119 -57.25 -41.90 -7.62
CA TYR A 119 -57.89 -42.60 -6.52
C TYR A 119 -59.35 -42.17 -6.31
N VAL A 120 -59.94 -41.39 -7.24
CA VAL A 120 -61.37 -41.09 -7.17
C VAL A 120 -62.15 -42.31 -7.63
N LEU A 121 -63.02 -42.81 -6.75
CA LEU A 121 -63.98 -43.84 -7.10
C LEU A 121 -65.01 -43.25 -8.08
N PRO A 122 -65.29 -43.90 -9.22
CA PRO A 122 -66.44 -43.53 -10.02
C PRO A 122 -67.71 -43.66 -9.16
N LEU A 123 -68.67 -42.76 -9.37
CA LEU A 123 -69.95 -42.81 -8.68
C LEU A 123 -70.62 -44.17 -8.94
N LEU A 124 -70.67 -45.01 -7.90
CA LEU A 124 -71.40 -46.28 -7.94
C LEU A 124 -72.89 -45.97 -7.83
N THR A 125 -73.65 -46.28 -8.87
CA THR A 125 -75.10 -46.11 -8.91
C THR A 125 -75.79 -47.41 -8.52
N ALA A 126 -77.07 -47.33 -8.12
CA ALA A 126 -77.85 -48.53 -7.78
C ALA A 126 -77.90 -49.55 -8.94
N ALA A 127 -77.78 -49.09 -10.20
CA ALA A 127 -77.70 -49.96 -11.37
C ALA A 127 -76.42 -50.82 -11.39
N ASP A 128 -75.31 -50.31 -10.86
CA ASP A 128 -74.03 -51.03 -10.80
C ASP A 128 -74.04 -52.11 -9.71
N LEU A 129 -74.91 -51.98 -8.69
CA LEU A 129 -75.06 -52.95 -7.60
C LEU A 129 -75.93 -54.16 -7.97
N HIS A 130 -76.61 -54.13 -9.11
CA HIS A 130 -77.45 -55.23 -9.60
C HIS A 130 -76.73 -56.16 -10.59
N LEU A 131 -75.45 -55.92 -10.87
CA LEU A 131 -74.61 -56.72 -11.79
C LEU A 131 -73.63 -57.66 -11.08
N TYR A 132 -73.95 -58.10 -9.86
CA TYR A 132 -73.22 -59.15 -9.13
C TYR A 132 -74.16 -60.21 -8.58
#